data_AF-A0A8D6USA1-F1
#
_entry.id   AF-A0A8D6USA1-F1
#
_cell.length_a   1.000
_cell.length_b   1.000
_cell.length_c   1.000
_cell.angle_alpha   90.00
_cell.angle_beta   90.00
_cell.angle_gamma   90.00
#
_symmetry.space_group_name_H-M   'P 1'
#
loop_
_entity.id
_entity.type
_entity.pdbx_description
1 polymer ?
#
loop_
_entity_poly.entity_id
_entity_poly.type
_entity_poly.pdbx_seq_one_letter_code
_entity_poly.pdbx_strand_id
1 'polypeptide(L)'
;MPDHAHWLLQLGSVTSLADAVSRMKACAARSVNDQRQHHAPVWSRSYHDHALRKDDDLHAAARYLIANPLRGGLVTHIGDYPFWDAIWL
;
A
#
# COMPACT_ATOMS: atom_id res chain seq x y z
N MET A 1 -4.12 -3.65 -4.84
CA MET A 1 -4.99 -4.82 -5.08
C MET A 1 -6.44 -4.39 -4.86
N PRO A 2 -7.46 -5.09 -5.36
CA PRO A 2 -8.87 -4.71 -5.19
C PRO A 2 -9.34 -4.67 -3.72
N ASP A 3 -8.71 -5.47 -2.87
CA ASP A 3 -9.10 -5.75 -1.48
C ASP A 3 -8.09 -5.25 -0.44
N HIS A 4 -6.85 -4.95 -0.85
CA HIS A 4 -5.79 -4.44 0.03
C HIS A 4 -4.75 -3.58 -0.70
N ALA A 5 -3.97 -2.83 0.08
CA ALA A 5 -2.85 -2.03 -0.40
C ALA A 5 -1.54 -2.55 0.21
N HIS A 6 -0.46 -2.49 -0.58
CA HIS A 6 0.89 -2.78 -0.12
C HIS A 6 1.78 -1.59 -0.41
N TRP A 7 2.59 -1.17 0.57
CA TRP A 7 3.47 -0.02 0.44
C TRP A 7 4.89 -0.32 0.91
N LEU A 8 5.84 0.31 0.25
CA LEU A 8 7.22 0.43 0.70
C LEU A 8 7.44 1.89 1.09
N LEU A 9 7.76 2.13 2.36
CA LEU A 9 7.80 3.47 2.94
C LEU A 9 9.05 3.65 3.80
N GLN A 10 9.61 4.85 3.75
CA GLN A 10 10.67 5.27 4.67
C GLN A 10 10.08 6.26 5.68
N LEU A 11 10.22 5.95 6.95
CA LEU A 11 9.77 6.83 8.03
C LEU A 11 10.82 7.92 8.30
N GLY A 12 10.34 9.11 8.64
CA GLY A 12 11.16 10.14 9.25
C GLY A 12 11.36 9.91 10.75
N SER A 13 11.93 10.89 11.44
CA SER A 13 12.22 10.81 12.88
C SER A 13 11.04 11.16 13.80
N VAL A 14 9.98 11.78 13.26
CA VAL A 14 8.89 12.37 14.07
C VAL A 14 7.64 11.50 14.09
N THR A 15 7.29 10.87 12.97
CA THR A 15 6.03 10.14 12.82
C THR A 15 6.28 8.63 12.90
N SER A 16 5.61 7.97 13.83
CA SER A 16 5.66 6.51 13.94
C SER A 16 4.94 5.83 12.77
N LEU A 17 5.25 4.55 12.52
CA LEU A 17 4.54 3.75 11.52
C LEU A 17 3.02 3.71 11.80
N ALA A 18 2.65 3.50 13.06
CA ALA A 18 1.26 3.40 13.49
C ALA A 18 0.49 4.70 13.19
N ASP A 19 1.11 5.86 13.46
CA ASP A 19 0.50 7.16 13.16
C ASP A 19 0.36 7.40 11.65
N ALA A 20 1.38 7.05 10.88
CA ALA A 20 1.34 7.19 9.42
C ALA A 20 0.21 6.32 8.81
N VAL A 21 0.12 5.06 9.21
CA VAL A 21 -0.94 4.15 8.75
C VAL A 21 -2.32 4.61 9.23
N SER A 22 -2.44 5.08 10.47
CA SER A 22 -3.71 5.59 11.01
C SER A 22 -4.23 6.79 10.22
N ARG A 23 -3.37 7.78 9.97
CA ARG A 23 -3.72 8.99 9.20
C ARG A 23 -4.11 8.64 7.77
N MET A 24 -3.33 7.79 7.12
CA MET A 24 -3.64 7.30 5.79
C MET A 24 -5.01 6.64 5.72
N LYS A 25 -5.28 5.67 6.61
CA LYS A 25 -6.55 4.95 6.64
C LYS A 25 -7.71 5.89 6.86
N ALA A 26 -7.55 6.89 7.75
CA ALA A 26 -8.58 7.89 8.03
C ALA A 26 -8.86 8.78 6.81
N CYS A 27 -7.83 9.32 6.16
CA CYS A 27 -7.98 10.15 4.96
C CYS A 27 -8.63 9.38 3.80
N ALA A 28 -8.15 8.17 3.52
CA ALA A 28 -8.69 7.34 2.46
C ALA A 28 -10.14 6.90 2.76
N ALA A 29 -10.44 6.48 3.99
CA ALA A 29 -11.80 6.07 4.37
C ALA A 29 -12.79 7.22 4.25
N ARG A 30 -12.40 8.45 4.62
CA ARG A 30 -13.22 9.64 4.43
C ARG A 30 -13.52 9.86 2.95
N SER A 31 -12.49 9.93 2.10
CA SER A 31 -12.67 10.16 0.66
C SER A 31 -13.55 9.09 0.00
N VAL A 32 -13.35 7.81 0.36
CA VAL A 32 -14.15 6.70 -0.16
C VAL A 32 -15.61 6.79 0.28
N ASN A 33 -15.87 7.10 1.56
CA ASN A 33 -17.23 7.21 2.08
C ASN A 33 -17.96 8.43 1.49
N ASP A 34 -17.26 9.55 1.29
CA ASP A 34 -17.79 10.73 0.62
C ASP A 34 -18.17 10.39 -0.84
N GLN A 35 -17.32 9.67 -1.57
CA GLN A 35 -17.64 9.23 -2.94
C GLN A 35 -18.82 8.26 -3.00
N ARG A 36 -18.95 7.37 -2.01
CA ARG A 36 -20.04 6.39 -1.92
C ARG A 36 -21.34 6.97 -1.35
N GLN A 37 -21.32 8.18 -0.79
CA GLN A 37 -22.43 8.79 -0.04
C GLN A 37 -22.93 7.87 1.08
N HIS A 38 -22.03 7.11 1.69
CA HIS A 38 -22.35 6.11 2.70
C HIS A 38 -21.22 5.97 3.70
N HIS A 39 -21.54 6.01 5.00
CA HIS A 39 -20.56 5.92 6.07
C HIS A 39 -20.43 4.47 6.56
N ALA A 40 -19.40 3.77 6.09
CA ALA A 40 -19.05 2.44 6.57
C ALA A 40 -17.54 2.29 6.80
N PRO A 41 -17.11 1.29 7.60
CA PRO A 41 -15.70 0.93 7.69
C PRO A 41 -15.14 0.54 6.31
N VAL A 42 -14.03 1.16 5.91
CA VAL A 42 -13.33 0.84 4.65
C VAL A 42 -12.14 -0.09 4.89
N TRP A 43 -11.44 0.07 6.01
CA TRP A 43 -10.23 -0.67 6.34
C TRP A 43 -10.43 -1.61 7.53
N SER A 44 -9.73 -2.75 7.49
CA SER A 44 -9.49 -3.58 8.68
C SER A 44 -8.76 -2.78 9.78
N ARG A 45 -9.01 -3.13 11.05
CA ARG A 45 -8.41 -2.43 12.21
C ARG A 45 -6.89 -2.54 12.24
N SER A 46 -6.34 -3.73 11.94
CA SER A 46 -4.90 -4.01 11.95
C SER A 46 -4.22 -3.70 10.62
N TYR A 47 -2.89 -3.71 10.62
CA TYR A 47 -2.03 -3.72 9.44
C TYR A 47 -0.89 -4.73 9.67
N HIS A 48 -0.26 -5.16 8.58
CA HIS A 48 0.98 -5.95 8.64
C HIS A 48 2.13 -5.06 8.20
N ASP A 49 3.22 -5.06 8.96
CA ASP A 49 4.47 -4.44 8.58
C ASP A 49 5.66 -5.40 8.64
N HIS A 50 6.71 -5.06 7.91
CA HIS A 50 8.00 -5.72 7.96
C HIS A 50 9.08 -4.67 7.76
N ALA A 51 9.99 -4.54 8.74
CA ALA A 51 11.07 -3.58 8.70
C ALA A 51 12.25 -4.12 7.88
N LEU A 52 12.61 -3.44 6.80
CA LEU A 52 13.82 -3.74 6.03
C LEU A 52 15.06 -3.26 6.77
N ARG A 53 16.05 -4.14 6.88
CA ARG A 53 17.38 -3.90 7.42
C ARG A 53 18.29 -3.36 6.34
N LYS A 54 19.45 -2.84 6.76
CA LYS A 54 20.45 -2.24 5.85
C LYS A 54 20.94 -3.20 4.76
N ASP A 55 21.01 -4.49 5.07
CA ASP A 55 21.52 -5.52 4.16
C ASP A 55 20.39 -6.16 3.30
N ASP A 56 19.13 -5.76 3.53
CA ASP A 56 18.02 -6.23 2.71
C ASP A 56 18.03 -5.51 1.36
N ASP A 57 17.76 -6.26 0.28
CA ASP A 57 17.68 -5.69 -1.05
C ASP A 57 16.37 -4.91 -1.23
N LEU A 58 16.46 -3.58 -1.14
CA LEU A 58 15.36 -2.67 -1.35
C LEU A 58 14.68 -2.85 -2.72
N HIS A 59 15.46 -3.14 -3.76
CA HIS A 59 14.91 -3.37 -5.11
C HIS A 59 14.17 -4.70 -5.16
N ALA A 60 14.65 -5.74 -4.47
CA ALA A 60 13.92 -7.01 -4.38
C ALA A 60 12.57 -6.81 -3.68
N ALA A 61 12.52 -6.05 -2.59
CA ALA A 61 11.27 -5.72 -1.90
C ALA A 61 10.33 -4.90 -2.80
N ALA A 62 10.84 -3.87 -3.49
CA ALA A 62 10.05 -3.07 -4.42
C ALA A 62 9.48 -3.93 -5.58
N ARG A 63 10.32 -4.77 -6.20
CA ARG A 63 9.90 -5.69 -7.27
C ARG A 63 8.85 -6.68 -6.79
N TYR A 64 8.98 -7.19 -5.57
CA TYR A 64 7.97 -8.07 -4.97
C TYR A 64 6.61 -7.37 -4.91
N LEU A 65 6.57 -6.13 -4.41
CA LEU A 65 5.34 -5.36 -4.32
C LEU A 65 4.73 -5.08 -5.69
N ILE A 66 5.56 -4.63 -6.63
CA ILE A 66 5.16 -4.34 -8.01
C ILE A 66 4.62 -5.62 -8.68
N ALA A 67 5.17 -6.81 -8.39
CA ALA A 67 4.69 -8.06 -8.98
C ALA A 67 3.38 -8.60 -8.37
N ASN A 68 2.84 -8.03 -7.29
CA ASN A 68 1.63 -8.55 -6.64
C ASN A 68 0.38 -8.61 -7.55
N PRO A 69 0.09 -7.61 -8.41
CA PRO A 69 -1.02 -7.70 -9.35
C PRO A 69 -0.89 -8.85 -10.34
N LEU A 70 0.32 -9.13 -10.84
CA LEU A 70 0.61 -10.29 -11.68
C LEU A 70 0.35 -11.60 -10.92
N ARG A 71 0.90 -11.71 -9.70
CA ARG A 71 0.75 -12.90 -8.86
C ARG A 71 -0.69 -13.16 -8.44
N GLY A 72 -1.47 -12.10 -8.27
CA GLY A 72 -2.91 -12.18 -8.00
C GLY A 72 -3.76 -12.42 -9.25
N GLY A 73 -3.15 -12.55 -10.44
CA GLY A 73 -3.87 -12.79 -11.70
C GLY A 73 -4.72 -11.61 -12.17
N LEU A 74 -4.49 -10.40 -11.65
CA LEU A 74 -5.25 -9.20 -12.04
C LEU A 74 -4.88 -8.71 -13.44
N VAL A 75 -3.65 -8.98 -13.86
CA VAL A 75 -3.07 -8.59 -15.14
C VAL A 75 -2.10 -9.67 -15.63
N THR A 76 -1.84 -9.73 -16.93
CA THR A 76 -0.81 -10.61 -17.52
C THR A 76 0.51 -9.88 -17.75
N HIS A 77 0.48 -8.55 -17.89
CA HIS A 77 1.65 -7.68 -17.92
C HIS A 77 1.53 -6.63 -16.81
N ILE A 78 2.63 -6.35 -16.11
CA ILE A 78 2.56 -5.46 -14.94
C ILE A 78 2.14 -4.03 -15.31
N GLY A 79 2.54 -3.58 -16.50
CA GLY A 79 2.17 -2.27 -17.03
C GLY A 79 0.66 -2.03 -17.15
N ASP A 80 -0.14 -3.10 -17.19
CA ASP A 80 -1.59 -3.00 -17.34
C ASP A 80 -2.30 -2.69 -16.02
N TYR A 81 -1.60 -2.75 -14.87
CA TYR A 81 -2.21 -2.43 -13.59
C TYR A 81 -2.05 -0.93 -13.30
N PRO A 82 -3.08 -0.08 -13.39
CA PRO A 82 -2.90 1.37 -13.33
C PRO A 82 -2.59 1.91 -11.92
N PHE A 83 -2.58 1.04 -10.91
CA PHE A 83 -2.42 1.42 -9.51
C PHE A 83 -1.09 0.95 -8.89
N TRP A 84 -0.09 0.60 -9.71
CA TRP A 84 1.29 0.55 -9.22
C TRP A 84 1.87 1.96 -9.37
N ASP A 85 1.95 2.71 -8.27
CA ASP A 85 2.64 4.00 -8.26
C ASP A 85 4.06 3.77 -7.77
N ALA A 86 4.96 3.43 -8.69
CA ALA A 86 6.37 3.16 -8.38
C ALA A 86 7.30 3.85 -9.36
N ILE A 87 8.39 4.42 -8.84
CA ILE A 87 9.44 5.09 -9.63
C ILE A 87 10.56 4.14 -10.10
N TRP A 88 10.41 2.82 -9.89
CA TRP A 88 11.49 1.82 -10.01
C TRP A 88 11.36 0.88 -11.22
N LEU A 89 10.57 1.25 -12.23
CA LEU A 89 10.54 0.57 -13.52
C LEU A 89 11.41 1.30 -14.54
#